data_AF-A0A016UCD6-F1
#
_entry.id   AF-A0A016UCD6-F1
#
_cell.length_a   1.000
_cell.length_b   1.000
_cell.length_c   1.000
_cell.angle_alpha   90.00
_cell.angle_beta   90.00
_cell.angle_gamma   90.00
#
_symmetry.space_group_name_H-M   'P 1'
#
loop_
_entity.id
_entity.type
_entity.pdbx_description
1 polymer ?
#
loop_
_entity_poly.entity_id
_entity_poly.type
_entity_poly.pdbx_seq_one_letter_code
_entity_poly.pdbx_strand_id
1 'polypeptide(L)'
;MSDVLRVLAYNQASSLQFSSEEKQKLAGNPMETVYPAMAKPDDFSKTIQEMYSRSEELRPAGEKLSKMTDEMYALELTSTLNGELGMEDVFVHGDLWSGNLLWIKTASGVELSKILDYQFAHFGCAAEDLTRVFISVLSGKDRREHWERLLEEFHGYIKQFCAGQLPFTLDQLKESYRRMFPLAGILLIPVYDSIAKVAIRKVSEDAKSAVKTVLLEKTIALFEDMLFFANRNRDVRKNVKN
;
A
#
# COMPACT_ATOMS: atom_id res chain seq x y z
N MET A 1 -8.64 -10.80 -5.98
CA MET A 1 -7.31 -10.60 -5.34
C MET A 1 -6.27 -11.56 -5.91
N SER A 2 -6.55 -12.87 -5.97
CA SER A 2 -5.64 -13.90 -6.55
C SER A 2 -4.97 -13.47 -7.88
N ASP A 3 -5.73 -12.98 -8.87
CA ASP A 3 -5.15 -12.55 -10.15
C ASP A 3 -4.11 -11.43 -10.00
N VAL A 4 -4.40 -10.44 -9.14
CA VAL A 4 -3.50 -9.32 -8.86
C VAL A 4 -2.22 -9.84 -8.20
N LEU A 5 -2.34 -10.67 -7.16
CA LEU A 5 -1.19 -11.27 -6.48
C LEU A 5 -0.32 -12.08 -7.43
N ARG A 6 -0.93 -12.89 -8.30
CA ARG A 6 -0.23 -13.71 -9.28
C ARG A 6 0.54 -12.85 -10.29
N VAL A 7 -0.07 -11.79 -10.82
CA VAL A 7 0.59 -10.88 -11.78
C VAL A 7 1.73 -10.11 -11.10
N LEU A 8 1.53 -9.60 -9.88
CA LEU A 8 2.59 -8.93 -9.13
C LEU A 8 3.76 -9.87 -8.84
N ALA A 9 3.48 -11.08 -8.39
CA ALA A 9 4.51 -12.08 -8.11
C ALA A 9 5.28 -12.43 -9.38
N TYR A 10 4.59 -12.59 -10.51
CA TYR A 10 5.22 -12.84 -11.81
C TYR A 10 6.15 -11.68 -12.21
N ASN A 11 5.69 -10.44 -12.12
CA ASN A 11 6.49 -9.27 -12.48
C ASN A 11 7.72 -9.13 -11.57
N GLN A 12 7.54 -9.26 -10.25
CA GLN A 12 8.63 -9.17 -9.28
C GLN A 12 9.64 -10.31 -9.48
N ALA A 13 9.19 -11.56 -9.62
CA ALA A 13 10.09 -12.70 -9.87
C ALA A 13 10.83 -12.57 -11.22
N SER A 14 10.16 -12.11 -12.27
CA SER A 14 10.77 -11.91 -13.59
C SER A 14 11.86 -10.83 -13.56
N SER A 15 11.64 -9.76 -12.76
CA SER A 15 12.60 -8.66 -12.65
C SER A 15 13.95 -9.06 -12.04
N LEU A 16 14.01 -10.17 -11.30
CA LEU A 16 15.26 -10.70 -10.75
C LEU A 16 16.23 -11.16 -11.84
N GLN A 17 15.72 -11.46 -13.03
CA GLN A 17 16.52 -11.89 -14.18
C GLN A 17 17.12 -10.72 -14.96
N PHE A 18 16.74 -9.47 -14.63
CA PHE A 18 17.29 -8.30 -15.30
C PHE A 18 18.77 -8.12 -14.97
N SER A 19 19.55 -7.80 -16.00
CA SER A 19 20.94 -7.41 -15.88
C SER A 19 21.10 -6.12 -15.08
N SER A 20 22.29 -5.88 -14.54
CA SER A 20 22.59 -4.62 -13.83
C SER A 20 22.35 -3.38 -14.71
N GLU A 21 22.59 -3.47 -16.03
CA GLU A 21 22.33 -2.37 -16.97
C GLU A 21 20.83 -2.11 -17.12
N GLU A 22 20.00 -3.15 -17.21
CA GLU A 22 18.53 -3.01 -17.27
C GLU A 22 17.96 -2.43 -15.98
N LYS A 23 18.45 -2.91 -14.83
CA LYS A 23 18.10 -2.31 -13.53
C LYS A 23 18.52 -0.84 -13.46
N GLN A 24 19.66 -0.49 -14.05
CA GLN A 24 20.15 0.90 -14.08
C GLN A 24 19.30 1.84 -14.94
N LYS A 25 18.60 1.34 -15.97
CA LYS A 25 17.63 2.15 -16.74
C LYS A 25 16.42 2.57 -15.90
N LEU A 26 16.17 1.83 -14.82
CA LEU A 26 15.18 2.12 -13.78
C LEU A 26 15.86 2.53 -12.46
N ALA A 27 17.16 2.89 -12.49
CA ALA A 27 17.88 3.32 -11.29
C ALA A 27 17.43 4.73 -10.93
N GLY A 28 16.52 4.77 -9.98
CA GLY A 28 15.95 5.97 -9.44
C GLY A 28 14.69 5.57 -8.71
N ASN A 29 14.45 6.18 -7.56
CA ASN A 29 13.22 5.99 -6.84
C ASN A 29 12.40 7.28 -6.93
N PRO A 30 11.37 7.34 -7.81
CA PRO A 30 10.53 8.52 -7.94
C PRO A 30 9.76 8.85 -6.65
N MET A 31 9.54 7.86 -5.76
CA MET A 31 8.95 8.11 -4.45
C MET A 31 9.85 9.01 -3.59
N GLU A 32 11.17 8.89 -3.66
CA GLU A 32 12.09 9.74 -2.90
C GLU A 32 12.46 11.02 -3.64
N THR A 33 12.52 10.97 -4.97
CA THR A 33 13.09 12.08 -5.78
C THR A 33 12.03 13.04 -6.32
N VAL A 34 10.82 12.55 -6.60
CA VAL A 34 9.74 13.33 -7.23
C VAL A 34 8.62 13.63 -6.25
N TYR A 35 8.17 12.61 -5.50
CA TYR A 35 7.02 12.74 -4.60
C TYR A 35 7.13 13.87 -3.57
N PRO A 36 8.31 14.16 -2.95
CA PRO A 36 8.43 15.26 -2.00
C PRO A 36 8.16 16.65 -2.59
N ALA A 37 8.25 16.82 -3.92
CA ALA A 37 7.88 18.07 -4.58
C ALA A 37 6.36 18.21 -4.74
N MET A 38 5.61 17.10 -4.70
CA MET A 38 4.17 17.05 -4.92
C MET A 38 3.36 17.19 -3.63
N ALA A 39 3.82 16.57 -2.54
CA ALA A 39 3.12 16.59 -1.25
C ALA A 39 4.12 16.70 -0.09
N LYS A 40 3.72 17.40 0.96
CA LYS A 40 4.47 17.51 2.23
C LYS A 40 3.70 16.83 3.37
N PRO A 41 4.38 16.39 4.44
CA PRO A 41 3.72 15.83 5.63
C PRO A 41 2.55 16.67 6.15
N ASP A 42 2.70 17.99 6.16
CA ASP A 42 1.66 18.94 6.60
C ASP A 42 0.36 18.85 5.77
N ASP A 43 0.45 18.51 4.48
CA ASP A 43 -0.71 18.36 3.61
C ASP A 43 -1.54 17.13 4.01
N PHE A 44 -0.87 16.05 4.38
CA PHE A 44 -1.52 14.86 4.93
C PHE A 44 -2.13 15.15 6.31
N SER A 45 -1.43 15.91 7.16
CA SER A 45 -1.96 16.31 8.48
C SER A 45 -3.26 17.09 8.33
N LYS A 46 -3.28 18.11 7.45
CA LYS A 46 -4.49 18.89 7.14
C LYS A 46 -5.61 18.01 6.59
N THR A 47 -5.31 17.10 5.67
CA THR A 47 -6.31 16.18 5.10
C THR A 47 -6.93 15.30 6.19
N ILE A 48 -6.12 14.72 7.07
CA ILE A 48 -6.61 13.91 8.21
C ILE A 48 -7.48 14.76 9.13
N GLN A 49 -7.05 16.00 9.45
CA GLN A 49 -7.81 16.96 10.26
C GLN A 49 -9.17 17.28 9.66
N GLU A 50 -9.22 17.54 8.36
CA GLU A 50 -10.48 17.77 7.66
C GLU A 50 -11.40 16.55 7.75
N MET A 51 -10.88 15.34 7.54
CA MET A 51 -11.67 14.12 7.57
C MET A 51 -12.29 13.88 8.95
N TYR A 52 -11.50 13.93 10.04
CA TYR A 52 -12.05 13.67 11.38
C TYR A 52 -12.86 14.85 11.95
N SER A 53 -12.70 16.07 11.43
CA SER A 53 -13.58 17.19 11.81
C SER A 53 -15.04 16.97 11.35
N ARG A 54 -15.24 16.10 10.35
CA ARG A 54 -16.53 15.79 9.74
C ARG A 54 -17.11 14.44 10.20
N SER A 55 -16.39 13.66 11.01
CA SER A 55 -16.82 12.35 11.53
C SER A 55 -16.26 12.11 12.93
N GLU A 56 -17.17 11.96 13.90
CA GLU A 56 -16.84 11.66 15.30
C GLU A 56 -16.10 10.33 15.43
N GLU A 57 -16.46 9.35 14.61
CA GLU A 57 -15.89 8.00 14.60
C GLU A 57 -14.40 8.00 14.20
N LEU A 58 -13.99 8.95 13.36
CA LEU A 58 -12.58 9.10 12.95
C LEU A 58 -11.73 9.84 13.98
N ARG A 59 -12.33 10.62 14.90
CA ARG A 59 -11.60 11.51 15.81
C ARG A 59 -10.57 10.81 16.69
N PRO A 60 -10.87 9.66 17.35
CA PRO A 60 -9.92 9.04 18.28
C PRO A 60 -8.57 8.63 17.65
N ALA A 61 -8.59 8.15 16.41
CA ALA A 61 -7.40 7.81 15.66
C ALA A 61 -6.84 9.04 14.91
N GLY A 62 -7.72 9.85 14.31
CA GLY A 62 -7.37 11.01 13.50
C GLY A 62 -6.56 12.06 14.25
N GLU A 63 -6.91 12.37 15.50
CA GLU A 63 -6.17 13.33 16.34
C GLU A 63 -4.74 12.90 16.65
N LYS A 64 -4.49 11.58 16.68
CA LYS A 64 -3.16 11.02 16.90
C LYS A 64 -2.38 10.99 15.59
N LEU A 65 -3.01 10.51 14.52
CA LEU A 65 -2.40 10.40 13.21
C LEU A 65 -1.97 11.76 12.65
N SER A 66 -2.77 12.80 12.81
CA SER A 66 -2.42 14.15 12.33
C SER A 66 -1.15 14.72 12.98
N LYS A 67 -0.75 14.19 14.14
CA LYS A 67 0.49 14.56 14.86
C LYS A 67 1.65 13.61 14.56
N MET A 68 1.39 12.53 13.82
CA MET A 68 2.38 11.48 13.49
C MET A 68 2.74 11.50 12.00
N THR A 69 2.29 12.49 11.22
CA THR A 69 2.48 12.51 9.77
C THR A 69 3.95 12.59 9.36
N ASP A 70 4.77 13.36 10.07
CA ASP A 70 6.22 13.43 9.80
C ASP A 70 6.90 12.07 9.98
N GLU A 71 6.52 11.31 11.02
CA GLU A 71 7.08 9.98 11.30
C GLU A 71 6.62 8.93 10.29
N MET A 72 5.37 9.02 9.84
CA MET A 72 4.79 8.07 8.88
C MET A 72 5.17 8.39 7.43
N TYR A 73 5.51 9.64 7.12
CA TYR A 73 6.00 10.11 5.81
C TYR A 73 7.48 9.74 5.60
N ALA A 74 7.80 8.47 5.81
CA ALA A 74 9.15 7.90 5.72
C ALA A 74 9.40 7.32 4.32
N LEU A 75 9.45 8.19 3.30
CA LEU A 75 9.60 7.78 1.89
C LEU A 75 10.87 6.97 1.64
N GLU A 76 11.93 7.20 2.41
CA GLU A 76 13.19 6.44 2.35
C GLU A 76 13.01 4.94 2.57
N LEU A 77 11.93 4.51 3.26
CA LEU A 77 11.62 3.10 3.45
C LEU A 77 11.45 2.35 2.12
N THR A 78 11.08 3.05 1.04
CA THR A 78 10.93 2.45 -0.29
C THR A 78 12.26 1.94 -0.85
N SER A 79 13.40 2.51 -0.43
CA SER A 79 14.74 2.03 -0.81
C SER A 79 15.52 1.34 0.32
N THR A 80 15.28 1.67 1.60
CA THR A 80 16.13 1.16 2.69
C THR A 80 15.63 -0.13 3.32
N LEU A 81 14.31 -0.39 3.27
CA LEU A 81 13.68 -1.44 4.07
C LEU A 81 14.19 -2.84 3.74
N ASN A 82 14.46 -3.11 2.46
CA ASN A 82 15.01 -4.40 2.05
C ASN A 82 16.40 -4.65 2.65
N GLY A 83 17.27 -3.64 2.61
CA GLY A 83 18.60 -3.72 3.22
C GLY A 83 18.55 -3.97 4.72
N GLU A 84 17.60 -3.33 5.42
CA GLU A 84 17.40 -3.55 6.86
C GLU A 84 16.91 -4.97 7.20
N LEU A 85 16.16 -5.61 6.29
CA LEU A 85 15.58 -6.93 6.49
C LEU A 85 16.38 -8.06 5.84
N GLY A 86 17.44 -7.76 5.07
CA GLY A 86 18.18 -8.74 4.29
C GLY A 86 17.38 -9.32 3.13
N MET A 87 16.57 -8.49 2.47
CA MET A 87 15.79 -8.82 1.27
C MET A 87 16.49 -8.28 0.02
N GLU A 88 16.19 -8.86 -1.14
CA GLU A 88 16.60 -8.34 -2.45
C GLU A 88 15.54 -7.38 -3.01
N ASP A 89 16.01 -6.36 -3.74
CA ASP A 89 15.14 -5.43 -4.46
C ASP A 89 14.47 -6.11 -5.66
N VAL A 90 13.16 -5.89 -5.75
CA VAL A 90 12.32 -6.35 -6.87
C VAL A 90 11.71 -5.15 -7.59
N PHE A 91 11.28 -5.35 -8.82
CA PHE A 91 10.54 -4.32 -9.54
C PHE A 91 9.16 -4.08 -8.90
N VAL A 92 8.96 -2.88 -8.39
CA VAL A 92 7.71 -2.41 -7.78
C VAL A 92 7.05 -1.38 -8.69
N HIS A 93 5.71 -1.37 -8.68
CA HIS A 93 4.91 -0.40 -9.41
C HIS A 93 4.97 1.00 -8.77
N GLY A 94 5.03 1.07 -7.43
CA GLY A 94 5.20 2.32 -6.67
C GLY A 94 3.92 3.16 -6.53
N ASP A 95 2.95 3.01 -7.42
CA ASP A 95 1.60 3.61 -7.27
C ASP A 95 0.45 2.62 -7.46
N LEU A 96 0.53 1.43 -6.86
CA LEU A 96 -0.47 0.39 -7.09
C LEU A 96 -1.69 0.52 -6.17
N TRP A 97 -2.80 1.04 -6.71
CA TRP A 97 -4.09 1.10 -6.02
C TRP A 97 -5.24 0.70 -6.94
N SER A 98 -6.46 0.56 -6.40
CA SER A 98 -7.63 0.06 -7.12
C SER A 98 -7.94 0.79 -8.44
N GLY A 99 -7.58 2.08 -8.57
CA GLY A 99 -7.78 2.87 -9.79
C GLY A 99 -6.84 2.49 -10.94
N ASN A 100 -5.71 1.87 -10.63
CA ASN A 100 -4.70 1.44 -11.59
C ASN A 100 -4.86 -0.03 -12.04
N LEU A 101 -5.96 -0.68 -11.62
CA LEU A 101 -6.34 -2.04 -12.00
C LEU A 101 -7.52 -2.01 -12.97
N LEU A 102 -7.30 -2.46 -14.21
CA LEU A 102 -8.37 -2.61 -15.20
C LEU A 102 -8.92 -4.03 -15.20
N TRP A 103 -10.25 -4.13 -15.15
CA TRP A 103 -10.99 -5.39 -15.08
C TRP A 103 -11.81 -5.61 -16.34
N ILE A 104 -11.87 -6.85 -16.82
CA ILE A 104 -12.80 -7.28 -17.86
C ILE A 104 -13.92 -8.10 -17.23
N LYS A 105 -15.13 -7.93 -17.73
CA LYS A 105 -16.27 -8.76 -17.33
C LYS A 105 -16.22 -10.08 -18.09
N THR A 106 -16.35 -11.18 -17.36
CA THR A 106 -16.40 -12.54 -17.90
C THR A 106 -17.73 -13.20 -17.55
N ALA A 107 -17.96 -14.42 -18.03
CA ALA A 107 -19.18 -15.18 -17.71
C ALA A 107 -19.25 -15.54 -16.21
N SER A 108 -18.11 -15.70 -15.54
CA SER A 108 -17.98 -16.10 -14.14
C SER A 108 -17.74 -14.93 -13.18
N GLY A 109 -17.60 -13.70 -13.68
CA GLY A 109 -17.38 -12.52 -12.83
C GLY A 109 -16.53 -11.46 -13.52
N VAL A 110 -15.42 -11.09 -12.88
CA VAL A 110 -14.43 -10.16 -13.41
C VAL A 110 -13.03 -10.75 -13.30
N GLU A 111 -12.20 -10.46 -14.30
CA GLU A 111 -10.80 -10.88 -14.35
C GLU A 111 -9.90 -9.67 -14.53
N LEU A 112 -8.72 -9.70 -13.92
CA LEU A 112 -7.74 -8.63 -14.10
C LEU A 112 -7.23 -8.64 -15.54
N SER A 113 -7.34 -7.51 -16.23
CA SER A 113 -6.90 -7.36 -17.62
C SER A 113 -5.55 -6.67 -17.72
N LYS A 114 -5.39 -5.52 -17.05
CA LYS A 114 -4.17 -4.70 -17.14
C LYS A 114 -3.92 -3.96 -15.82
N ILE A 115 -2.64 -3.70 -15.57
CA ILE A 115 -2.18 -2.74 -14.56
C ILE A 115 -1.60 -1.55 -15.32
N LEU A 116 -1.94 -0.33 -14.91
CA LEU A 116 -1.57 0.92 -15.57
C LEU A 116 -0.80 1.85 -14.63
N ASP A 117 -0.17 2.88 -15.20
CA ASP A 117 0.44 4.01 -14.49
C ASP A 117 1.71 3.70 -13.69
N TYR A 118 2.73 3.19 -14.39
CA TYR A 118 4.06 2.86 -13.85
C TYR A 118 4.99 4.06 -13.64
N GLN A 119 4.46 5.28 -13.49
CA GLN A 119 5.27 6.50 -13.38
C GLN A 119 6.13 6.56 -12.11
N PHE A 120 5.76 5.78 -11.08
CA PHE A 120 6.52 5.62 -9.84
C PHE A 120 7.26 4.28 -9.75
N ALA A 121 7.35 3.53 -10.85
CA ALA A 121 7.97 2.21 -10.83
C ALA A 121 9.48 2.32 -10.60
N HIS A 122 10.00 1.45 -9.74
CA HIS A 122 11.40 1.41 -9.32
C HIS A 122 11.78 0.02 -8.81
N PHE A 123 13.05 -0.18 -8.45
CA PHE A 123 13.48 -1.36 -7.71
C PHE A 123 13.45 -1.05 -6.22
N GLY A 124 12.76 -1.88 -5.44
CA GLY A 124 12.57 -1.65 -4.01
C GLY A 124 11.82 -2.77 -3.32
N CYS A 125 11.08 -2.42 -2.26
CA CYS A 125 10.43 -3.39 -1.39
C CYS A 125 9.08 -3.89 -1.93
N ALA A 126 8.97 -5.22 -2.12
CA ALA A 126 7.74 -5.89 -2.56
C ALA A 126 6.47 -5.50 -1.76
N ALA A 127 6.65 -5.19 -0.47
CA ALA A 127 5.57 -4.80 0.42
C ALA A 127 4.91 -3.47 0.05
N GLU A 128 5.56 -2.59 -0.73
CA GLU A 128 4.96 -1.31 -1.15
C GLU A 128 3.67 -1.53 -1.93
N ASP A 129 3.74 -2.29 -3.03
CA ASP A 129 2.59 -2.59 -3.87
C ASP A 129 1.51 -3.39 -3.14
N LEU A 130 1.93 -4.39 -2.35
CA LEU A 130 1.03 -5.25 -1.60
C LEU A 130 0.23 -4.47 -0.55
N THR A 131 0.89 -3.55 0.14
CA THR A 131 0.21 -2.77 1.18
C THR A 131 -0.77 -1.78 0.58
N ARG A 132 -0.38 -1.06 -0.49
CA ARG A 132 -1.26 -0.13 -1.20
C ARG A 132 -2.47 -0.83 -1.83
N VAL A 133 -2.28 -2.00 -2.44
CA VAL A 133 -3.39 -2.72 -3.07
C VAL A 133 -4.34 -3.33 -2.04
N PHE A 134 -3.82 -3.82 -0.89
CA PHE A 134 -4.68 -4.32 0.19
C PHE A 134 -5.48 -3.20 0.84
N ILE A 135 -4.85 -2.04 1.05
CA ILE A 135 -5.55 -0.86 1.58
C ILE A 135 -6.65 -0.43 0.62
N SER A 136 -6.39 -0.33 -0.69
CA SER A 136 -7.37 0.23 -1.64
C SER A 136 -8.50 -0.74 -2.03
N VAL A 137 -8.20 -2.04 -2.22
CA VAL A 137 -9.16 -3.00 -2.76
C VAL A 137 -10.06 -3.60 -1.67
N LEU A 138 -9.48 -4.03 -0.55
CA LEU A 138 -10.20 -4.78 0.49
C LEU A 138 -11.06 -3.87 1.38
N SER A 139 -12.06 -4.45 2.05
CA SER A 139 -12.68 -3.80 3.23
C SER A 139 -11.69 -3.76 4.39
N GLY A 140 -11.96 -2.92 5.39
CA GLY A 140 -11.16 -2.90 6.62
C GLY A 140 -11.16 -4.27 7.30
N LYS A 141 -12.36 -4.87 7.43
CA LYS A 141 -12.55 -6.22 7.94
C LYS A 141 -11.73 -7.27 7.18
N ASP A 142 -11.91 -7.39 5.86
CA ASP A 142 -11.24 -8.45 5.08
C ASP A 142 -9.72 -8.30 5.11
N ARG A 143 -9.22 -7.04 5.10
CA ARG A 143 -7.79 -6.77 5.23
C ARG A 143 -7.25 -7.31 6.55
N ARG A 144 -7.90 -6.98 7.68
CA ARG A 144 -7.49 -7.44 9.02
C ARG A 144 -7.52 -8.96 9.16
N GLU A 145 -8.56 -9.60 8.62
CA GLU A 145 -8.76 -11.06 8.73
C GLU A 145 -7.84 -11.86 7.79
N HIS A 146 -7.38 -11.28 6.68
CA HIS A 146 -6.77 -12.06 5.60
C HIS A 146 -5.40 -11.60 5.11
N TRP A 147 -4.85 -10.46 5.57
CA TRP A 147 -3.58 -9.96 5.03
C TRP A 147 -2.44 -10.99 5.12
N GLU A 148 -2.31 -11.76 6.22
CA GLU A 148 -1.27 -12.79 6.34
C GLU A 148 -1.43 -13.92 5.32
N ARG A 149 -2.66 -14.41 5.15
CA ARG A 149 -2.97 -15.46 4.16
C ARG A 149 -2.73 -14.97 2.73
N LEU A 150 -3.04 -13.71 2.43
CA LEU A 150 -2.80 -13.12 1.12
C LEU A 150 -1.29 -12.96 0.83
N LEU A 151 -0.48 -12.61 1.84
CA LEU A 151 0.98 -12.60 1.71
C LEU A 151 1.56 -14.00 1.55
N GLU A 152 0.99 -15.02 2.21
CA GLU A 152 1.35 -16.43 2.02
C GLU A 152 1.06 -16.90 0.60
N GLU A 153 -0.12 -16.57 0.06
CA GLU A 153 -0.49 -16.89 -1.32
C GLU A 153 0.45 -16.20 -2.32
N PHE A 154 0.71 -14.91 -2.12
CA PHE A 154 1.69 -14.15 -2.91
C PHE A 154 3.09 -14.78 -2.87
N HIS A 155 3.58 -15.15 -1.67
CA HIS A 155 4.88 -15.81 -1.51
C HIS A 155 4.92 -17.17 -2.21
N GLY A 156 3.79 -17.90 -2.21
CA GLY A 156 3.61 -19.12 -2.99
C GLY A 156 3.82 -18.90 -4.49
N TYR A 157 3.25 -17.83 -5.06
CA TYR A 157 3.49 -17.46 -6.46
C TYR A 157 4.95 -17.02 -6.71
N ILE A 158 5.58 -16.29 -5.78
CA ILE A 158 7.01 -15.95 -5.88
C ILE A 158 7.86 -17.22 -5.96
N LYS A 159 7.61 -18.22 -5.11
CA LYS A 159 8.29 -19.53 -5.17
C LYS A 159 8.06 -20.25 -6.49
N GLN A 160 6.87 -20.12 -7.06
CA GLN A 160 6.52 -20.75 -8.32
C GLN A 160 7.25 -20.12 -9.52
N PHE A 161 7.39 -18.78 -9.53
CA PHE A 161 7.93 -18.04 -10.67
C PHE A 161 9.43 -17.76 -10.59
N CYS A 162 10.03 -17.78 -9.39
CA CYS A 162 11.47 -17.62 -9.24
C CYS A 162 12.21 -18.86 -9.73
N ALA A 163 13.14 -18.68 -10.67
CA ALA A 163 14.01 -19.74 -11.16
C ALA A 163 15.25 -19.99 -10.27
N GLY A 164 15.53 -19.11 -9.31
CA GLY A 164 16.73 -19.12 -8.48
C GLY A 164 16.44 -18.90 -7.00
N GLN A 165 17.37 -18.24 -6.31
CA GLN A 165 17.19 -17.85 -4.91
C GLN A 165 15.97 -16.93 -4.77
N LEU A 166 15.19 -17.12 -3.71
CA LEU A 166 14.06 -16.26 -3.42
C LEU A 166 14.57 -14.90 -2.92
N PRO A 167 13.97 -13.79 -3.36
CA PRO A 167 14.38 -12.45 -2.95
C PRO A 167 14.09 -12.17 -1.46
N PHE A 168 13.21 -12.96 -0.84
CA PHE A 168 12.84 -12.85 0.56
C PHE A 168 12.13 -14.11 1.07
N THR A 169 12.19 -14.33 2.37
CA THR A 169 11.39 -15.29 3.12
C THR A 169 9.97 -14.75 3.38
N LEU A 170 9.05 -15.63 3.76
CA LEU A 170 7.69 -15.22 4.13
C LEU A 170 7.69 -14.29 5.36
N ASP A 171 8.55 -14.56 6.33
CA ASP A 171 8.64 -13.74 7.54
C ASP A 171 9.17 -12.33 7.25
N GLN A 172 10.19 -12.22 6.38
CA GLN A 172 10.67 -10.93 5.87
C GLN A 172 9.57 -10.18 5.10
N LEU A 173 8.76 -10.87 4.30
CA LEU A 173 7.63 -10.27 3.59
C LEU A 173 6.54 -9.76 4.55
N LYS A 174 6.18 -10.57 5.56
CA LYS A 174 5.22 -10.16 6.59
C LYS A 174 5.75 -8.99 7.41
N GLU A 175 7.04 -8.98 7.73
CA GLU A 175 7.66 -7.89 8.47
C GLU A 175 7.71 -6.59 7.65
N SER A 176 8.11 -6.67 6.38
CA SER A 176 8.13 -5.51 5.49
C SER A 176 6.73 -4.93 5.27
N TYR A 177 5.69 -5.76 5.15
CA TYR A 177 4.29 -5.30 5.10
C TYR A 177 3.92 -4.44 6.33
N ARG A 178 4.18 -4.94 7.54
CA ARG A 178 3.88 -4.20 8.79
C ARG A 178 4.66 -2.89 8.86
N ARG A 179 5.91 -2.88 8.40
CA ARG A 179 6.78 -1.69 8.38
C ARG A 179 6.36 -0.66 7.33
N MET A 180 5.89 -1.11 6.18
CA MET A 180 5.47 -0.26 5.06
C MET A 180 4.07 0.35 5.25
N PHE A 181 3.21 -0.29 6.05
CA PHE A 181 1.80 0.08 6.19
C PHE A 181 1.54 1.55 6.51
N PRO A 182 2.20 2.19 7.49
CA PRO A 182 1.91 3.59 7.81
C PRO A 182 2.19 4.54 6.64
N LEU A 183 3.28 4.31 5.89
CA LEU A 183 3.62 5.08 4.70
C LEU A 183 2.56 4.87 3.62
N ALA A 184 2.27 3.62 3.24
CA ALA A 184 1.27 3.30 2.23
C ALA A 184 -0.12 3.86 2.58
N GLY A 185 -0.49 3.84 3.86
CA GLY A 185 -1.72 4.43 4.37
C GLY A 185 -1.76 5.94 4.16
N ILE A 186 -0.73 6.67 4.59
CA ILE A 186 -0.63 8.13 4.41
C ILE A 186 -0.79 8.51 2.94
N LEU A 187 -0.09 7.83 2.04
CA LEU A 187 -0.07 8.17 0.62
C LEU A 187 -1.44 7.95 -0.04
N LEU A 188 -2.29 7.09 0.52
CA LEU A 188 -3.64 6.81 0.04
C LEU A 188 -4.74 7.68 0.67
N ILE A 189 -4.46 8.42 1.76
CA ILE A 189 -5.45 9.27 2.43
C ILE A 189 -6.10 10.29 1.47
N PRO A 190 -5.34 11.08 0.67
CA PRO A 190 -5.94 12.06 -0.24
C PRO A 190 -6.78 11.41 -1.35
N VAL A 191 -6.39 10.21 -1.79
CA VAL A 191 -7.12 9.41 -2.78
C VAL A 191 -8.47 8.98 -2.21
N TYR A 192 -8.49 8.49 -0.97
CA TYR A 192 -9.72 8.08 -0.28
C TYR A 192 -10.71 9.23 -0.09
N ASP A 193 -10.25 10.39 0.40
CA ASP A 193 -11.11 11.58 0.56
C ASP A 193 -11.68 12.05 -0.79
N SER A 194 -10.83 12.07 -1.83
CA SER A 194 -11.25 12.46 -3.19
C SER A 194 -12.28 11.50 -3.79
N ILE A 195 -12.05 10.19 -3.67
CA ILE A 195 -12.98 9.15 -4.14
C ILE A 195 -14.30 9.26 -3.38
N ALA A 196 -14.27 9.45 -2.06
CA ALA A 196 -15.49 9.58 -1.28
C ALA A 196 -16.34 10.78 -1.75
N LYS A 197 -15.70 11.94 -1.97
CA LYS A 197 -16.36 13.15 -2.50
C LYS A 197 -16.97 12.91 -3.89
N VAL A 198 -16.28 12.20 -4.78
CA VAL A 198 -16.77 11.92 -6.14
C VAL A 198 -17.86 10.85 -6.16
N ALA A 199 -17.68 9.75 -5.44
CA ALA A 199 -18.61 8.63 -5.40
C ALA A 199 -19.99 9.07 -4.87
N ILE A 200 -20.00 9.83 -3.77
CA ILE A 200 -21.25 10.35 -3.18
C ILE A 200 -22.01 11.26 -4.14
N ARG A 201 -21.32 12.00 -5.02
CA ARG A 201 -21.95 12.88 -6.03
C ARG A 201 -22.52 12.12 -7.22
N LYS A 202 -22.02 10.92 -7.53
CA LYS A 202 -22.37 10.15 -8.73
C LYS A 202 -23.47 9.10 -8.51
N VAL A 203 -23.76 8.72 -7.26
CA VAL A 203 -24.78 7.71 -6.94
C VAL A 203 -26.15 8.35 -6.65
N SER A 204 -27.22 7.58 -6.84
CA SER A 204 -28.59 7.99 -6.49
C SER A 204 -28.72 8.27 -4.98
N GLU A 205 -29.68 9.12 -4.59
CA GLU A 205 -29.93 9.43 -3.17
C GLU A 205 -30.09 8.17 -2.32
N ASP A 206 -30.86 7.20 -2.82
CA ASP A 206 -31.16 5.93 -2.16
C ASP A 206 -29.89 5.09 -1.90
N ALA A 207 -28.88 5.22 -2.77
CA ALA A 207 -27.61 4.50 -2.66
C ALA A 207 -26.55 5.25 -1.84
N LYS A 208 -26.70 6.56 -1.60
CA LYS A 208 -25.69 7.37 -0.90
C LYS A 208 -25.41 6.89 0.50
N SER A 209 -26.44 6.44 1.24
CA SER A 209 -26.28 5.94 2.61
C SER A 209 -25.35 4.73 2.63
N ALA A 210 -25.62 3.72 1.78
CA ALA A 210 -24.80 2.52 1.68
C ALA A 210 -23.35 2.82 1.27
N VAL A 211 -23.15 3.71 0.29
CA VAL A 211 -21.81 4.13 -0.14
C VAL A 211 -21.06 4.84 0.98
N LYS A 212 -21.71 5.75 1.72
CA LYS A 212 -21.12 6.41 2.89
C LYS A 212 -20.71 5.42 3.96
N THR A 213 -21.57 4.44 4.28
CA THR A 213 -21.25 3.39 5.26
C THR A 213 -20.01 2.60 4.87
N VAL A 214 -19.92 2.15 3.61
CA VAL A 214 -18.76 1.38 3.13
C VAL A 214 -17.48 2.22 3.16
N LEU A 215 -17.55 3.48 2.72
CA LEU A 215 -16.38 4.37 2.73
C LEU A 215 -15.94 4.72 4.16
N LEU A 216 -16.89 4.93 5.06
CA LEU A 216 -16.61 5.23 6.46
C LEU A 216 -15.94 4.04 7.16
N GLU A 217 -16.46 2.81 6.97
CA GLU A 217 -15.84 1.59 7.50
C GLU A 217 -14.38 1.46 7.05
N LYS A 218 -14.14 1.59 5.74
CA LYS A 218 -12.78 1.50 5.18
C LYS A 218 -11.86 2.57 5.76
N THR A 219 -12.36 3.79 5.92
CA THR A 219 -11.58 4.93 6.43
C THR A 219 -11.26 4.79 7.91
N ILE A 220 -12.23 4.39 8.74
CA ILE A 220 -12.01 4.10 10.17
C ILE A 220 -10.95 3.01 10.32
N ALA A 221 -11.12 1.91 9.58
CA ALA A 221 -10.17 0.81 9.65
C ALA A 221 -8.76 1.22 9.20
N LEU A 222 -8.65 2.04 8.15
CA LEU A 222 -7.37 2.56 7.68
C LEU A 222 -6.70 3.43 8.76
N PHE A 223 -7.43 4.33 9.40
CA PHE A 223 -6.88 5.19 10.45
C PHE A 223 -6.37 4.34 11.64
N GLU A 224 -7.19 3.41 12.10
CA GLU A 224 -6.83 2.51 13.20
C GLU A 224 -5.62 1.65 12.86
N ASP A 225 -5.57 1.07 11.65
CA ASP A 225 -4.46 0.21 11.20
C ASP A 225 -3.16 1.01 11.07
N MET A 226 -3.21 2.21 10.49
CA MET A 226 -2.05 3.11 10.41
C MET A 226 -1.50 3.42 11.80
N LEU A 227 -2.38 3.78 12.74
CA LEU A 227 -1.99 4.09 14.11
C LEU A 227 -1.39 2.87 14.80
N PHE A 228 -2.00 1.69 14.62
CA PHE A 228 -1.51 0.43 15.18
C PHE A 228 -0.10 0.11 14.67
N PHE A 229 0.10 0.10 13.35
CA PHE A 229 1.39 -0.24 12.76
C PHE A 229 2.46 0.82 13.03
N ALA A 230 2.11 2.11 13.04
CA ALA A 230 3.06 3.17 13.39
C ALA A 230 3.59 3.01 14.83
N ASN A 231 2.70 2.78 15.80
CA ASN A 231 3.11 2.54 17.19
C ASN A 231 3.94 1.25 17.32
N ARG A 232 3.49 0.16 16.68
CA ARG A 232 4.23 -1.10 16.66
C ARG A 232 5.64 -0.94 16.08
N ASN A 233 5.78 -0.21 14.98
CA ASN A 233 7.08 0.02 14.34
C ASN A 233 8.00 0.87 15.21
N ARG A 234 7.46 1.83 15.96
CA ARG A 234 8.21 2.60 16.95
C ARG A 234 8.79 1.70 18.05
N ASP A 235 8.01 0.74 18.54
CA ASP A 235 8.47 -0.17 19.59
C ASP A 235 9.52 -1.17 19.10
N VAL A 236 9.36 -1.70 17.88
CA VAL A 236 10.38 -2.55 17.24
C VAL A 236 11.70 -1.78 17.10
N ARG A 237 11.67 -0.53 16.62
CA ARG A 237 12.87 0.30 16.46
C ARG A 237 13.59 0.62 17.76
N LYS A 238 12.87 0.72 18.89
CA LYS A 238 13.48 0.91 20.22
C LYS A 238 14.24 -0.34 20.67
N ASN A 239 13.67 -1.52 20.43
CA ASN A 239 14.27 -2.79 20.86
C ASN A 239 15.53 -3.17 20.08
N VAL A 240 15.74 -2.62 18.87
CA VAL A 240 16.96 -2.82 18.07
C VAL A 240 18.12 -1.93 18.54
N LYS A 241 17.83 -0.83 19.26
CA LYS A 241 18.85 0.13 19.74
C LYS A 241 19.39 -0.18 21.15
N ASN A 242 18.84 -1.21 21.81
CA ASN A 242 19.28 -1.71 23.12
C ASN A 242 19.97 -3.06 22.95
#